data_AF-A0A1V2QDB6-F1
#
_entry.id   AF-A0A1V2QDB6-F1
#
_cell.length_a   1.000
_cell.length_b   1.000
_cell.length_c   1.000
_cell.angle_alpha   90.00
_cell.angle_beta   90.00
_cell.angle_gamma   90.00
#
_symmetry.space_group_name_H-M   'P 1'
#
loop_
_entity.id
_entity.type
_entity.pdbx_description
1 polymer ?
#
loop_
_entity_poly.entity_id
_entity_poly.type
_entity_poly.pdbx_seq_one_letter_code
_entity_poly.pdbx_strand_id
1 'polypeptide(L)' 'MTDPVDDADAPTPAAAAEEAARRRRLAEVFGDVLPEGSSDEPHPSGRDDRWYEENRPPHHGG' A
#
# COMPACT_ATOMS: atom_id res chain seq x y z
N MET A 1 -22.80 25.62 -5.63
CA MET A 1 -23.18 24.22 -5.84
C MET A 1 -22.07 23.39 -5.23
N THR A 2 -22.36 22.67 -4.15
CA THR A 2 -21.40 21.74 -3.53
C THR A 2 -21.34 20.49 -4.40
N ASP A 3 -20.16 20.15 -4.91
CA ASP A 3 -19.90 18.86 -5.54
C ASP A 3 -20.20 17.72 -4.54
N PRO A 4 -20.92 16.65 -4.93
CA PRO A 4 -21.06 15.47 -4.11
C PRO A 4 -19.73 14.70 -4.14
N VAL A 5 -18.87 14.95 -3.16
CA VAL A 5 -17.61 14.22 -2.98
C VAL A 5 -17.92 12.92 -2.24
N ASP A 6 -17.62 11.80 -2.89
CA ASP A 6 -17.24 10.51 -2.30
C ASP A 6 -18.21 9.84 -1.30
N ASP A 7 -19.31 9.27 -1.81
CA ASP A 7 -20.04 8.19 -1.11
C ASP A 7 -19.78 6.80 -1.74
N ALA A 8 -18.93 6.73 -2.78
CA ALA A 8 -18.67 5.51 -3.53
C ALA A 8 -17.47 4.68 -3.02
N ASP A 9 -16.66 5.22 -2.10
CA ASP A 9 -15.44 4.57 -1.58
C ASP A 9 -15.60 4.02 -0.16
N ALA A 10 -16.84 3.73 0.28
CA ALA A 10 -17.04 3.05 1.55
C ALA A 10 -16.71 1.55 1.41
N PRO A 11 -15.79 0.98 2.21
CA PRO A 11 -15.45 -0.43 2.11
C PRO A 11 -16.68 -1.29 2.41
N THR A 12 -16.87 -2.34 1.62
CA THR A 12 -17.94 -3.31 1.87
C THR A 12 -17.76 -3.95 3.26
N PRO A 13 -18.84 -4.42 3.91
CA PRO A 13 -18.74 -5.07 5.21
C PRO A 13 -17.79 -6.28 5.21
N ALA A 14 -17.65 -6.97 4.06
CA ALA A 14 -16.68 -8.04 3.89
C ALA A 14 -15.23 -7.53 3.92
N ALA A 15 -14.92 -6.46 3.17
CA ALA A 15 -13.59 -5.85 3.16
C ALA A 15 -13.18 -5.32 4.55
N ALA A 16 -14.12 -4.71 5.28
CA ALA A 16 -13.89 -4.26 6.65
C ALA A 16 -13.58 -5.43 7.61
N ALA A 17 -14.27 -6.57 7.46
CA ALA A 17 -14.02 -7.77 8.26
C ALA A 17 -12.64 -8.40 7.96
N GLU A 18 -12.23 -8.43 6.69
CA GLU A 18 -10.90 -8.91 6.30
C GLU A 18 -9.77 -8.04 6.87
N GLU A 19 -9.91 -6.72 6.80
CA GLU A 19 -8.91 -5.79 7.36
C GLU A 19 -8.85 -5.91 8.89
N ALA A 20 -9.98 -6.11 9.57
CA ALA A 20 -10.00 -6.38 11.00
C ALA A 20 -9.29 -7.69 11.37
N ALA A 21 -9.49 -8.77 10.58
CA ALA A 21 -8.79 -10.03 10.77
C ALA A 21 -7.29 -9.92 10.47
N ARG A 22 -6.90 -9.11 9.47
CA ARG A 22 -5.50 -8.79 9.18
C ARG A 22 -4.84 -8.05 10.34
N ARG A 23 -5.49 -7.01 10.88
CA ARG A 23 -4.98 -6.27 12.06
C ARG A 23 -4.78 -7.17 13.29
N ARG A 24 -5.72 -8.08 13.57
CA ARG A 24 -5.58 -9.06 14.68
C ARG A 24 -4.36 -9.96 14.51
N ARG A 25 -4.18 -10.54 13.31
CA ARG A 25 -3.01 -11.39 13.00
C ARG A 25 -1.69 -10.64 13.13
N LEU A 26 -1.66 -9.37 12.72
CA LEU A 26 -0.47 -8.55 12.90
C LEU A 26 -0.21 -8.25 14.39
N ALA A 27 -1.25 -7.97 15.17
CA ALA A 27 -1.11 -7.70 16.60
C ALA A 27 -0.61 -8.92 17.40
N GLU A 28 -0.96 -10.14 16.97
CA GLU A 28 -0.41 -11.37 17.56
C GLU A 28 1.12 -11.47 17.44
N VAL A 29 1.71 -10.88 16.39
CA VAL A 29 3.15 -10.93 16.11
C VAL A 29 3.87 -9.66 16.59
N PHE A 30 3.27 -8.50 16.35
CA PHE A 30 3.89 -7.19 16.52
C PHE A 30 3.33 -6.38 17.71
N GLY A 31 2.26 -6.85 18.36
CA GLY A 31 1.53 -6.11 19.39
C GLY A 31 0.53 -5.09 18.81
N ASP A 32 -0.17 -4.37 19.69
CA ASP A 32 -1.25 -3.45 19.30
C ASP A 32 -0.76 -2.19 18.58
N VAL A 33 0.54 -1.88 18.68
CA VAL A 33 1.16 -0.74 18.02
C VAL A 33 1.84 -1.23 16.75
N LEU A 34 1.16 -1.04 15.62
CA LEU A 34 1.80 -1.17 14.32
C LEU A 34 2.67 0.07 14.08
N PRO A 35 3.90 -0.09 13.55
CA PRO A 35 4.65 1.06 13.07
C PRO A 35 3.83 1.74 11.97
N GLU A 36 3.66 3.06 12.10
CA GLU A 36 3.14 3.87 11.00
C GLU A 36 4.11 3.77 9.82
N GLY A 37 3.57 3.69 8.60
CA GLY A 37 4.38 3.77 7.40
C GLY A 37 5.17 5.07 7.41
N SER A 38 6.47 5.00 7.11
CA SER A 38 7.29 6.21 7.03
C SER A 38 6.93 6.99 5.77
N SER A 39 6.95 8.33 5.81
CA SER A 39 6.69 9.14 4.61
C SER A 39 7.68 8.92 3.46
N ASP A 40 8.80 8.25 3.72
CA ASP A 40 9.81 7.86 2.72
C ASP A 40 9.51 6.49 2.07
N GLU A 41 8.44 5.80 2.48
CA GLU A 41 8.05 4.56 1.85
C GLU A 41 7.57 4.81 0.41
N PRO A 42 8.11 4.09 -0.58
CA PRO A 42 7.72 4.25 -1.96
C PRO A 42 6.28 3.76 -2.16
N HIS A 43 5.38 4.66 -2.58
CA HIS A 43 4.02 4.28 -2.93
C HIS A 43 4.03 3.43 -4.23
N PRO A 44 3.28 2.31 -4.30
CA PRO A 44 3.30 1.41 -5.46
C PRO A 44 2.75 2.04 -6.74
N SER A 45 1.99 3.13 -6.64
CA SER A 45 1.52 3.88 -7.82
C SER A 45 2.64 4.79 -8.37
N GLY A 46 3.24 4.39 -9.49
CA GLY A 46 4.00 5.33 -10.33
C GLY A 46 5.52 5.24 -10.26
N ARG A 47 6.09 4.08 -9.91
CA ARG A 47 7.53 3.87 -10.12
C ARG A 47 7.77 3.51 -11.59
N ASP A 48 8.23 4.50 -12.35
CA ASP A 48 8.73 4.35 -13.71
C ASP A 48 9.96 3.42 -13.71
N ASP A 49 10.03 2.46 -14.63
CA ASP A 49 11.15 1.52 -14.77
C ASP A 49 12.46 2.22 -15.16
N ARG A 50 12.40 3.51 -15.52
CA ARG A 50 13.53 4.36 -15.88
C ARG A 50 14.75 4.21 -14.97
N TRP A 51 14.57 4.20 -13.64
CA TRP A 51 15.71 4.04 -12.74
C TRP A 51 16.41 2.69 -12.95
N TYR A 52 15.63 1.62 -13.11
CA TYR A 52 16.17 0.30 -13.37
C TYR A 52 16.86 0.22 -14.74
N GLU A 53 16.30 0.82 -15.78
CA GLU A 53 16.91 0.86 -17.12
C GLU A 53 18.25 1.60 -17.14
N GLU A 54 18.36 2.72 -16.41
CA GLU A 54 19.58 3.52 -16.30
C GLU A 54 20.67 2.82 -15.46
N ASN A 55 20.29 1.94 -14.54
CA ASN A 55 21.20 1.34 -13.56
C ASN A 55 21.41 -0.17 -13.73
N ARG A 56 20.73 -0.82 -14.69
CA ARG A 56 20.86 -2.28 -14.84
C ARG A 56 22.29 -2.68 -15.25
N PRO A 57 22.84 -3.76 -14.69
CA PRO A 57 24.16 -4.24 -15.09
C PRO A 57 24.24 -4.62 -16.58
N PRO A 58 25.43 -4.59 -17.21
CA PRO A 58 25.59 -4.85 -18.65
C PRO A 58 25.15 -6.25 -19.10
N HIS A 59 25.09 -7.21 -18.17
CA HIS A 59 24.67 -8.59 -18.40
C HIS A 59 23.16 -8.82 -18.19
N HIS A 60 22.40 -7.78 -17.86
CA HIS A 60 20.95 -7.83 -17.66
C HIS A 60 20.21 -7.50 -18.97
N GLY A 61 20.11 -8.48 -19.87
CA GLY A 61 19.40 -8.33 -21.15
C GLY A 61 19.97 -9.17 -22.29
N GLY A 62 20.21 -10.46 -22.02
CA GLY A 62 20.57 -11.42 -23.07
C GLY A 62 19.44 -11.65 -24.06
#